data_AF-A0A930J080-F1
#
_entry.id   AF-A0A930J080-F1
#
_cell.length_a   1.000
_cell.length_b   1.000
_cell.length_c   1.000
_cell.angle_alpha   90.00
_cell.angle_beta   90.00
_cell.angle_gamma   90.00
#
_symmetry.space_group_name_H-M   'P 1'
#
loop_
_entity.id
_entity.type
_entity.pdbx_description
1 polymer ?
#
loop_
_entity_poly.entity_id
_entity_poly.type
_entity_poly.pdbx_seq_one_letter_code
_entity_poly.pdbx_strand_id
1 'polypeptide(L)' 'METSPVTCRTLEEFYHINGRSFEKQYKETLSGYRSWDQLSHAQKWLLFEDNIGKNIAIDETSLSNGELYTIVTNRDRHGR' A
#
# COMPACT_ATOMS: atom_id res chain seq x y z
N MET A 1 5.74 -2.20 -19.08
CA MET A 1 4.97 -1.59 -17.99
C MET A 1 6.00 -1.20 -16.93
N GLU A 2 6.00 0.03 -16.45
CA GLU A 2 6.93 0.51 -15.43
C GLU A 2 6.93 -0.44 -14.22
N THR A 3 8.09 -0.97 -13.85
CA THR A 3 8.26 -1.96 -12.77
C THR A 3 8.68 -1.32 -11.44
N SER A 4 8.96 -0.02 -11.45
CA SER A 4 9.39 0.73 -10.26
C SER A 4 8.20 1.46 -9.64
N PRO A 5 8.04 1.42 -8.30
CA PRO A 5 6.97 2.16 -7.64
C PRO A 5 7.21 3.66 -7.81
N VAL A 6 6.29 4.33 -8.52
CA VAL A 6 6.29 5.78 -8.71
C VAL A 6 5.10 6.40 -7.99
N THR A 7 5.27 7.60 -7.45
CA THR A 7 4.17 8.33 -6.83
C THR A 7 3.27 8.96 -7.89
N CYS A 8 2.01 9.23 -7.55
CA CYS A 8 1.10 9.98 -8.44
C CYS A 8 1.66 11.37 -8.81
N ARG A 9 2.53 11.95 -7.97
CA ARG A 9 3.23 13.22 -8.27
C ARG A 9 4.30 13.07 -9.33
N THR A 10 4.97 11.92 -9.38
CA THR A 10 5.97 11.64 -10.42
C THR A 10 5.31 11.60 -11.80
N LEU A 11 4.05 11.13 -11.87
CA LEU A 11 3.29 11.10 -13.14
C LEU A 11 2.91 12.49 -13.66
N GLU A 12 2.84 13.51 -12.80
CA GLU A 12 2.58 14.90 -13.21
C GLU A 12 3.68 15.42 -14.14
N GLU A 13 4.94 15.09 -13.85
CA GLU A 13 6.08 15.51 -14.67
C GLU A 13 6.13 14.80 -16.03
N PHE A 14 5.86 13.48 -16.05
CA PHE A 14 5.95 12.67 -17.26
C PHE A 14 4.75 12.81 -18.20
N TYR A 15 3.56 12.98 -17.65
CA TYR A 15 2.31 12.97 -18.42
C TYR A 15 1.57 14.32 -18.42
N HIS A 16 2.13 15.34 -17.78
CA HIS A 16 1.54 16.68 -17.66
C HIS A 16 0.12 16.68 -17.10
N ILE A 17 -0.15 15.76 -16.17
CA ILE A 17 -1.43 15.63 -15.47
C ILE A 17 -1.36 16.28 -14.09
N ASN A 18 -2.47 16.79 -13.55
CA ASN A 18 -2.48 17.29 -12.18
C ASN A 18 -2.38 16.13 -11.17
N GLY A 19 -1.24 15.97 -10.51
CA GLY A 19 -0.95 14.82 -9.64
C GLY A 19 -1.90 14.70 -8.45
N ARG A 20 -2.33 15.83 -7.86
CA ARG A 20 -3.30 15.84 -6.75
C ARG A 20 -4.68 15.33 -7.18
N SER A 21 -5.16 15.78 -8.33
CA SER A 21 -6.45 15.36 -8.86
C SER A 21 -6.41 13.89 -9.24
N PHE A 22 -5.29 13.46 -9.86
CA PHE A 22 -5.08 12.07 -10.21
C PHE A 22 -5.00 11.17 -8.97
N GLU A 23 -4.28 11.55 -7.91
CA GLU A 23 -4.22 10.82 -6.64
C GLU A 23 -5.61 10.59 -6.04
N LYS A 24 -6.44 11.65 -6.04
CA LYS A 24 -7.83 11.56 -5.59
C LYS A 24 -8.65 10.59 -6.47
N GLN A 25 -8.57 10.72 -7.80
CA GLN A 25 -9.28 9.81 -8.72
C GLN A 25 -8.81 8.37 -8.59
N TYR A 26 -7.50 8.17 -8.41
CA TYR A 26 -6.93 6.85 -8.22
C TYR A 26 -7.51 6.18 -6.98
N LYS A 27 -7.52 6.87 -5.83
CA LYS A 27 -8.11 6.33 -4.60
C LYS A 27 -9.63 6.15 -4.72
N GLU A 28 -10.35 7.15 -5.20
CA GLU A 28 -11.81 7.16 -5.11
C GLU A 28 -12.51 6.37 -6.23
N THR A 29 -11.84 6.13 -7.36
CA THR A 29 -12.49 5.55 -8.55
C THR A 29 -11.67 4.43 -9.20
N LEU A 30 -10.35 4.58 -9.39
CA LEU A 30 -9.59 3.67 -10.26
C LEU A 30 -9.01 2.44 -9.55
N SER A 31 -8.57 2.60 -8.29
CA SER A 31 -7.85 1.55 -7.56
C SER A 31 -8.75 0.47 -6.96
N GLY A 32 -10.08 0.68 -6.98
CA GLY A 32 -11.02 -0.19 -6.28
C GLY A 32 -10.98 -0.08 -4.75
N TYR A 33 -10.25 0.89 -4.19
CA TYR A 33 -10.08 1.06 -2.74
C TYR A 33 -11.41 1.10 -1.96
N ARG A 34 -12.46 1.70 -2.55
CA ARG A 34 -13.80 1.78 -1.92
C ARG A 34 -14.55 0.44 -1.86
N SER A 35 -14.14 -0.52 -2.67
CA SER A 35 -14.73 -1.87 -2.73
C SER A 35 -13.85 -2.92 -2.06
N TRP A 36 -12.81 -2.50 -1.33
CA TRP A 36 -11.88 -3.43 -0.69
C TRP A 36 -12.55 -4.12 0.50
N ASP A 37 -12.52 -5.45 0.54
CA ASP A 37 -13.11 -6.24 1.64
C ASP A 37 -12.51 -5.84 3.00
N GLN A 38 -11.25 -5.43 3.00
CA GLN A 38 -10.53 -5.01 4.18
C GLN A 38 -10.84 -3.57 4.64
N LEU A 39 -11.57 -2.77 3.85
CA LEU A 39 -11.76 -1.34 4.09
C LEU A 39 -12.29 -1.02 5.51
N SER A 40 -13.19 -1.87 6.03
CA SER A 40 -13.81 -1.71 7.35
C SER A 40 -12.83 -1.82 8.53
N HIS A 41 -11.72 -2.54 8.35
CA HIS A 41 -10.77 -2.84 9.41
C HIS A 41 -9.32 -2.50 9.04
N ALA A 42 -9.06 -2.00 7.83
CA ALA A 42 -7.73 -1.68 7.33
C ALA A 42 -6.96 -0.67 8.20
N GLN A 43 -7.66 0.15 9.00
CA GLN A 43 -7.03 1.04 9.97
C GLN A 43 -6.42 0.31 11.17
N LYS A 44 -6.87 -0.90 11.47
CA LYS A 44 -6.42 -1.70 12.62
C LYS A 44 -5.45 -2.80 12.19
N TRP A 45 -5.76 -3.48 11.08
CA TRP A 45 -4.93 -4.56 10.57
C TRP A 45 -5.19 -4.81 9.08
N LEU A 46 -4.21 -5.41 8.42
CA LEU A 46 -4.31 -5.89 7.05
C LEU A 46 -3.59 -7.24 6.96
N LEU A 47 -4.26 -8.26 6.43
CA LEU A 47 -3.72 -9.61 6.33
C LEU A 47 -3.75 -10.08 4.88
N PHE A 48 -2.62 -10.59 4.41
CA PHE A 48 -2.49 -11.26 3.13
C PHE A 48 -2.18 -12.73 3.41
N GLU A 49 -3.22 -13.56 3.47
CA GLU A 49 -3.12 -14.97 3.88
C GLU A 49 -2.09 -15.74 3.07
N ASP A 50 -2.03 -15.47 1.76
CA ASP A 50 -1.05 -16.09 0.88
C ASP A 50 0.38 -15.86 1.34
N ASN A 51 0.67 -14.75 2.02
CA ASN A 51 2.02 -14.42 2.48
C ASN A 51 2.39 -15.13 3.77
N ILE A 52 1.49 -15.85 4.45
CA ILE A 52 1.83 -16.61 5.66
C ILE A 52 2.65 -17.86 5.32
N GLY A 53 3.71 -18.11 6.09
CA GLY A 53 4.60 -19.25 5.88
C GLY A 53 5.43 -19.58 7.11
N LYS A 54 6.41 -20.48 6.97
CA LYS A 54 7.23 -20.95 8.10
C LYS A 54 8.21 -19.89 8.60
N ASN A 55 8.69 -19.03 7.71
CA ASN A 55 9.78 -18.09 7.99
C ASN A 55 9.23 -16.67 8.16
N ILE A 56 8.66 -16.40 9.33
CA ILE A 56 8.08 -15.10 9.67
C ILE A 56 9.11 -14.22 10.40
N ALA A 57 9.09 -12.92 10.10
CA ALA A 57 9.76 -11.89 10.86
C ALA A 57 8.75 -10.85 11.36
N ILE A 58 9.01 -10.33 12.54
CA ILE A 58 8.22 -9.26 13.16
C ILE A 58 9.12 -8.03 13.22
N ASP A 59 8.56 -6.90 12.81
CA ASP A 59 9.20 -5.59 12.92
C ASP A 59 8.20 -4.56 13.43
N GLU A 60 8.70 -3.46 13.97
CA GLU A 60 7.89 -2.33 14.45
C GLU A 60 8.38 -1.03 13.82
N THR A 61 7.47 -0.32 13.18
CA THR A 61 7.77 0.97 12.55
C THR A 61 6.80 2.01 13.06
N SER A 62 7.34 3.15 13.53
CA SER A 62 6.52 4.32 13.79
C SER A 62 6.38 5.13 12.50
N LEU A 63 5.14 5.33 12.05
CA LEU A 63 4.86 6.29 11.00
C LEU A 63 4.69 7.68 11.61
N SER A 64 4.66 8.71 10.75
CA SER A 64 4.37 10.08 11.16
C SER A 64 3.12 10.17 12.04
N ASN A 65 3.10 11.13 12.97
CA ASN A 65 2.01 11.38 13.94
C ASN A 65 1.94 10.41 15.13
N GLY A 66 3.01 9.67 15.43
CA GLY A 66 3.13 8.90 16.68
C GLY A 66 2.39 7.56 16.67
N GLU A 67 1.94 7.10 15.51
CA GLU A 67 1.36 5.77 15.33
C GLU A 67 2.49 4.73 15.24
N LEU A 68 2.31 3.59 15.92
CA LEU A 68 3.23 2.45 15.88
C LEU A 68 2.54 1.28 15.16
N TYR A 69 3.21 0.76 14.14
CA TYR A 69 2.74 -0.37 13.35
C TYR A 69 3.64 -1.56 13.58
N THR A 70 3.04 -2.69 13.96
CA THR A 70 3.70 -3.99 13.92
C THR A 70 3.52 -4.59 12.54
N ILE A 71 4.62 -4.90 11.86
CA ILE A 71 4.63 -5.50 10.53
C ILE A 71 5.08 -6.94 10.67
N VAL A 72 4.24 -7.86 10.19
CA VAL A 72 4.57 -9.28 10.12
C VAL A 72 4.87 -9.62 8.66
N THR A 73 6.10 -10.03 8.39
CA THR A 73 6.58 -10.33 7.03
C THR A 73 7.02 -11.78 6.92
N ASN A 74 6.89 -12.36 5.73
CA ASN A 74 7.44 -13.67 5.43
C ASN A 74 8.69 -13.50 4.56
N ARG A 75 9.84 -13.94 5.07
CA ARG A 75 11.14 -13.74 4.41
C ARG A 75 11.32 -14.59 3.16
N ASP A 76 10.55 -15.68 3.03
CA ASP A 76 10.60 -16.54 1.86
C ASP A 76 9.72 -16.00 0.71
N ARG A 77 8.94 -14.94 0.97
CA ARG A 77 8.03 -14.34 0.00
C ARG A 77 8.61 -13.07 -0.57
N HIS A 78 8.95 -13.15 -1.85
CA HIS A 78 9.15 -11.98 -2.69
C HIS A 78 7.77 -11.55 -3.16
N GLY A 79 7.35 -10.34 -2.79
CA GLY A 79 6.09 -9.76 -3.27
C GLY A 79 5.98 -9.82 -4.79
N ARG A 80 4.75 -9.75 -5.32
CA ARG A 80 4.51 -9.58 -6.76
C ARG A 80 4.59 -8.13 -7.15
#